data_AF-A0A9D1SHF8-F1
#
_entry.id   AF-A0A9D1SHF8-F1
#
_cell.length_a   1.000
_cell.length_b   1.000
_cell.length_c   1.000
_cell.angle_alpha   90.00
_cell.angle_beta   90.00
_cell.angle_gamma   90.00
#
_symmetry.space_group_name_H-M   'P 1'
#
loop_
_entity.id
_entity.type
_entity.pdbx_description
1 polymer ?
#
loop_
_entity_poly.entity_id
_entity_poly.type
_entity_poly.pdbx_seq_one_letter_code
_entity_poly.pdbx_strand_id
1 'polypeptide(L)' 'MTIALFISRSALSARFKASTGVNLSDFITDKKIDEAKRLLTYTKSSVSDISEYLAFSSQSHFSAKFK' A
#
# COMPACT_ATOMS: atom_id res chain seq x y z
N MET A 1 -12.41 -5.92 17.35
CA MET A 1 -12.24 -7.35 17.03
C MET A 1 -11.61 -7.47 15.65
N THR A 2 -10.28 -7.47 15.57
CA THR A 2 -9.57 -7.70 14.30
C THR A 2 -9.47 -9.20 14.07
N ILE A 3 -10.10 -9.70 13.01
CA ILE A 3 -9.95 -11.08 12.54
C ILE A 3 -8.52 -11.19 12.00
N ALA A 4 -7.59 -11.59 12.86
CA ALA A 4 -6.28 -12.00 12.41
C ALA A 4 -6.49 -13.27 11.58
N LEU A 5 -6.26 -13.19 10.27
CA LEU A 5 -6.15 -14.38 9.43
C LEU A 5 -5.09 -15.28 10.09
N PHE A 6 -5.45 -16.50 10.50
CA PHE A 6 -4.54 -17.50 11.10
C PHE A 6 -3.54 -18.06 10.06
N ILE A 7 -2.97 -17.16 9.25
CA ILE A 7 -2.06 -17.45 8.14
C ILE A 7 -0.84 -16.55 8.33
N SER A 8 0.34 -17.13 8.28
CA SER A 8 1.59 -16.36 8.33
C SER A 8 1.69 -15.40 7.13
N ARG A 9 2.36 -14.25 7.30
CA ARG A 9 2.56 -13.27 6.21
C ARG A 9 3.15 -13.92 4.95
N SER A 10 4.10 -14.83 5.13
CA SER A 10 4.74 -15.55 4.02
C SER A 10 3.76 -16.47 3.29
N ALA A 11 2.93 -17.22 4.03
CA ALA A 11 1.92 -18.10 3.44
C ALA A 11 0.84 -17.30 2.70
N LEU A 12 0.42 -16.16 3.25
CA LEU A 12 -0.54 -15.28 2.59
C LEU A 12 0.05 -14.70 1.28
N SER A 13 1.28 -14.19 1.34
CA SER A 13 1.96 -13.64 0.16
C SER A 13 2.14 -14.68 -0.94
N ALA A 14 2.57 -15.90 -0.59
CA ALA A 14 2.72 -16.99 -1.53
C ALA A 14 1.39 -17.41 -2.17
N ARG A 15 0.32 -17.56 -1.36
CA ARG A 15 -1.02 -17.88 -1.86
C ARG A 15 -1.58 -16.79 -2.77
N PHE A 16 -1.44 -15.52 -2.36
CA PHE A 16 -1.89 -14.38 -3.14
C PHE A 16 -1.18 -14.32 -4.49
N LYS A 17 0.14 -14.51 -4.51
CA LYS A 17 0.91 -14.56 -5.75
C LYS A 17 0.49 -15.73 -6.64
N ALA A 18 0.28 -16.91 -6.06
CA ALA A 18 -0.17 -18.07 -6.80
C ALA A 18 -1.55 -17.86 -7.45
N SER A 19 -2.46 -17.12 -6.81
CA SER A 19 -3.81 -16.88 -7.33
C SER A 19 -3.91 -15.69 -8.28
N THR A 20 -3.10 -14.64 -8.09
CA THR A 20 -3.21 -13.38 -8.85
C THR A 20 -2.08 -13.16 -9.86
N GLY A 21 -0.99 -13.91 -9.75
CA GLY A 21 0.23 -13.70 -10.52
C GLY A 21 1.10 -12.52 -10.05
N VAL A 22 0.65 -11.71 -9.09
CA VAL A 22 1.36 -10.52 -8.61
C VAL A 22 1.79 -10.66 -7.15
N ASN A 23 2.91 -10.04 -6.77
CA ASN A 23 3.33 -10.06 -5.37
C ASN A 23 2.35 -9.21 -4.53
N LEU A 24 2.02 -9.70 -3.33
CA LEU A 24 1.12 -9.00 -2.41
C LEU A 24 1.62 -7.60 -2.04
N SER A 25 2.93 -7.44 -1.80
CA SER A 25 3.52 -6.14 -1.43
C SER A 25 3.42 -5.11 -2.55
N ASP A 26 3.58 -5.53 -3.80
CA ASP A 26 3.46 -4.66 -4.97
C ASP A 26 1.99 -4.23 -5.12
N PHE A 27 1.06 -5.18 -5.03
CA PHE A 27 -0.37 -4.90 -5.09
C PHE A 27 -0.83 -3.91 -3.99
N ILE A 28 -0.38 -4.11 -2.75
CA ILE A 28 -0.69 -3.18 -1.65
C ILE A 28 -0.12 -1.79 -1.95
N THR A 29 1.11 -1.73 -2.46
CA THR A 29 1.75 -0.45 -2.81
C THR A 29 0.98 0.28 -3.90
N ASP A 30 0.55 -0.42 -4.96
CA ASP A 30 -0.24 0.17 -6.04
C ASP A 30 -1.58 0.70 -5.53
N LYS A 31 -2.25 -0.04 -4.65
CA LYS A 31 -3.50 0.42 -4.03
C LYS A 31 -3.30 1.65 -3.15
N LYS A 32 -2.18 1.73 -2.42
CA LYS A 32 -1.82 2.94 -1.66
C LYS A 32 -1.57 4.12 -2.60
N ILE A 33 -0.91 3.92 -3.75
CA ILE A 33 -0.65 4.98 -4.72
C ILE A 33 -1.95 5.50 -5.36
N ASP A 34 -2.90 4.62 -5.70
CA ASP A 34 -4.23 5.04 -6.17
C ASP A 34 -4.95 5.90 -5.13
N GLU A 35 -4.93 5.50 -3.86
CA GLU A 35 -5.55 6.29 -2.79
C GLU A 35 -4.81 7.62 -2.57
N ALA A 36 -3.48 7.63 -2.69
CA ALA A 36 -2.70 8.86 -2.62
C ALA A 36 -3.10 9.86 -3.72
N LYS A 37 -3.31 9.39 -4.95
CA LYS A 37 -3.81 10.22 -6.06
C LYS A 37 -5.21 10.77 -5.75
N ARG A 38 -6.09 9.93 -5.19
CA ARG A 38 -7.44 10.34 -4.77
C ARG A 38 -7.37 11.44 -3.71
N LEU A 39 -6.57 11.25 -2.66
CA LEU A 39 -6.40 12.23 -1.59
C LEU A 39 -5.85 13.56 -2.11
N LEU A 40 -4.82 13.53 -2.96
CA LEU A 40 -4.28 14.75 -3.59
C LEU A 40 -5.29 15.48 -4.48
N THR A 41 -6.26 14.76 -5.04
CA THR A 41 -7.31 15.34 -5.89
C THR A 41 -8.43 15.98 -5.07
N TYR A 42 -8.84 15.33 -3.97
CA TYR A 42 -10.06 15.68 -3.24
C TYR A 42 -9.82 16.35 -1.89
N THR A 43 -8.58 16.45 -1.43
CA THR A 43 -8.22 17.11 -0.17
C THR A 43 -7.12 18.15 -0.38
N LYS A 44 -6.83 18.92 0.67
CA LYS A 44 -5.70 19.87 0.72
C LYS A 44 -4.52 19.32 1.54
N SER A 45 -4.46 17.99 1.73
CA SER A 45 -3.42 17.34 2.51
C SER A 45 -2.07 17.46 1.81
N SER A 46 -0.99 17.66 2.57
CA SER A 46 0.34 17.67 1.99
C SER A 46 0.79 16.27 1.58
N VAL A 47 1.76 16.18 0.67
CA VAL A 47 2.38 14.90 0.28
C VAL A 47 2.96 14.17 1.50
N SER A 48 3.53 14.91 2.46
CA SER A 48 4.06 14.35 3.70
C SER A 48 2.95 13.73 4.54
N ASP A 49 1.84 14.43 4.75
CA ASP A 49 0.70 13.94 5.53
C ASP A 49 0.09 12.68 4.89
N ILE A 50 -0.03 12.67 3.55
CA ILE A 50 -0.57 11.52 2.81
C ILE A 50 0.39 10.32 2.90
N SER A 51 1.69 10.54 2.80
CA SER A 51 2.70 9.48 2.92
C SER A 51 2.66 8.83 4.30
N GLU A 52 2.53 9.63 5.37
CA GLU A 52 2.42 9.14 6.74
C GLU A 52 1.08 8.42 6.96
N TYR A 53 -0.02 9.01 6.50
CA TYR A 53 -1.36 8.42 6.59
C TYR A 53 -1.46 7.04 5.92
N LEU A 54 -0.83 6.88 4.75
CA LEU A 54 -0.78 5.62 4.02
C LEU A 54 0.30 4.66 4.54
N ALA A 55 0.98 5.01 5.64
CA ALA A 55 2.01 4.22 6.29
C ALA A 55 3.12 3.78 5.31
N PHE A 56 3.64 4.72 4.51
CA PHE A 56 4.89 4.51 3.80
C PHE A 56 6.06 4.60 4.78
N SER A 57 7.01 3.67 4.66
CA SER A 57 8.20 3.62 5.54
C SER A 57 9.15 4.81 5.35
N SER A 58 9.09 5.48 4.20
CA SER A 58 9.82 6.71 3.94
C SER A 58 9.19 7.53 2.81
N GLN A 59 9.39 8.85 2.86
CA GLN A 59 8.97 9.75 1.79
C GLN A 59 9.68 9.45 0.45
N SER A 60 10.92 8.95 0.50
CA SER A 60 11.66 8.54 -0.70
C SER A 60 11.01 7.32 -1.37
N HIS A 61 10.53 6.34 -0.58
CA HIS A 61 9.82 5.18 -1.13
C HIS A 61 8.48 5.59 -1.74
N PHE A 62 7.73 6.47 -1.06
CA PHE A 62 6.52 7.07 -1.61
C PHE A 62 6.79 7.78 -2.93
N SER A 63 7.76 8.70 -2.95
CA SER A 63 8.09 9.50 -4.14
C SER A 63 8.54 8.64 -5.31
N ALA A 64 9.31 7.57 -5.06
CA ALA A 64 9.73 6.64 -6.12
C ALA A 64 8.55 5.89 -6.77
N LYS A 65 7.50 5.59 -6.00
CA LYS A 65 6.31 4.88 -6.45
C LYS A 65 5.22 5.80 -7.01
N PHE A 66 5.25 7.08 -6.66
CA PHE A 66 4.29 8.09 -7.12
C PHE A 66 4.69 8.74 -8.45
N LYS A 67 5.96 8.59 -8.87
CA LYS A 67 6.46 9.10 -10.16
C LYS A 67 5.67 8.58 -11.36
#